data_AF-A0A4Y2BUE3-F1
#
_entry.id   AF-A0A4Y2BUE3-F1
#
_cell.length_a   1.000
_cell.length_b   1.000
_cell.length_c   1.000
_cell.angle_alpha   90.00
_cell.angle_beta   90.00
_cell.angle_gamma   90.00
#
_symmetry.space_group_name_H-M   'P 1'
#
loop_
_entity.id
_entity.type
_entity.pdbx_description
1 polymer ?
#
loop_
_entity_poly.entity_id
_entity_poly.type
_entity_poly.pdbx_seq_one_letter_code
_entity_poly.pdbx_strand_id
1 'polypeptide(L)'
;MRALESERDFGAWLLDIREKKSGSTIQLPLQCYPSIQDPIHQLYSDIDFSSVTPQELKDRAVLTVNNERSMEINNKVLEFMPGNETVYKAVDMIMSEDPQDQLTFPEEFLNPLTPTGLPPYEIKLKIGCIIMLLRNLAPSKGLCNGTRLIITKLQQNIIQAKSIDGTETFLIPQIPLIPSRTNMPFKFKRMQFPIRLAFSMTINKSQGQTFEKICLVLNEPVFSHGQLYVGLS
;
A
#
# COMPACT_ATOMS: atom_id res chain seq x y z
N MET A 1 -18.82 -15.28 0.22
CA MET A 1 -18.73 -14.80 1.62
C MET A 1 -19.41 -15.84 2.48
N ARG A 2 -18.67 -16.58 3.31
CA ARG A 2 -19.27 -17.47 4.32
C ARG A 2 -19.42 -16.61 5.57
N ALA A 3 -20.55 -15.90 5.69
CA ALA A 3 -20.85 -15.12 6.88
C ALA A 3 -21.16 -16.08 8.04
N LEU A 4 -20.69 -15.76 9.24
CA LEU A 4 -21.13 -16.45 10.45
C LEU A 4 -22.64 -16.19 10.65
N GLU A 5 -23.31 -17.05 11.42
CA GLU A 5 -24.75 -16.90 11.67
C GLU A 5 -25.09 -15.56 12.35
N SER A 6 -24.16 -15.03 13.14
CA SER A 6 -24.21 -13.69 13.76
C SER A 6 -23.97 -12.52 12.79
N GLU A 7 -23.54 -12.79 11.56
CA GLU A 7 -23.18 -11.78 10.55
C GLU A 7 -24.15 -11.76 9.36
N ARG A 8 -25.23 -12.55 9.42
CA ARG A 8 -26.20 -12.65 8.32
C ARG A 8 -26.83 -11.30 7.96
N ASP A 9 -27.19 -10.50 8.96
CA ASP A 9 -27.80 -9.18 8.76
C ASP A 9 -26.81 -8.21 8.09
N PHE A 10 -25.55 -8.24 8.52
CA PHE A 10 -24.49 -7.45 7.89
C PHE A 10 -24.22 -7.92 6.45
N GLY A 11 -24.19 -9.23 6.22
CA GLY A 11 -24.04 -9.81 4.89
C GLY A 11 -25.19 -9.45 3.95
N ALA A 12 -26.43 -9.44 4.43
CA ALA A 12 -27.59 -9.03 3.66
C ALA A 12 -27.53 -7.52 3.30
N TRP A 13 -27.20 -6.67 4.28
CA TRP A 13 -26.99 -5.24 4.03
C TRP A 13 -25.86 -4.98 3.02
N LEU A 14 -24.77 -5.75 3.09
CA LEU A 14 -23.66 -5.63 2.16
C LEU A 14 -24.05 -6.06 0.73
N LEU A 15 -24.92 -7.05 0.57
CA LEU A 15 -25.49 -7.43 -0.72
C LEU A 15 -26.37 -6.32 -1.30
N ASP A 16 -27.17 -5.64 -0.48
CA ASP A 16 -28.00 -4.51 -0.93
C ASP A 16 -27.15 -3.32 -1.45
N ILE A 17 -25.99 -3.07 -0.83
CA ILE A 17 -25.00 -2.10 -1.33
C ILE A 17 -24.48 -2.50 -2.71
N ARG A 18 -24.17 -3.79 -2.89
CA ARG A 18 -23.69 -4.31 -4.18
C ARG A 18 -24.74 -4.14 -5.28
N GLU A 19 -26.01 -4.39 -4.96
CA GLU A 19 -27.14 -4.32 -5.90
C GLU A 19 -27.67 -2.89 -6.12
N LYS A 20 -27.08 -1.86 -5.48
CA LYS A 20 -27.51 -0.45 -5.54
C LYS A 20 -28.96 -0.23 -5.11
N LYS A 21 -29.48 -1.00 -4.15
CA LYS A 21 -30.81 -0.70 -3.57
C LYS A 21 -30.79 0.58 -2.73
N SER A 22 -29.61 1.04 -2.33
CA SER A 22 -29.39 2.29 -1.60
C SER A 22 -29.16 3.47 -2.55
N GLY A 23 -29.66 4.66 -2.19
CA GLY A 23 -29.49 5.91 -2.94
C GLY A 23 -28.05 6.43 -2.99
N SER A 24 -27.85 7.72 -3.30
CA SER A 24 -26.51 8.35 -3.38
C SER A 24 -25.74 8.38 -2.06
N THR A 25 -26.43 8.18 -0.93
CA THR A 25 -25.85 8.15 0.42
C THR A 25 -26.12 6.78 1.04
N ILE A 26 -25.07 6.16 1.57
CA ILE A 26 -25.12 4.89 2.30
C ILE A 26 -24.89 5.18 3.77
N GLN A 27 -25.82 4.74 4.63
CA GLN A 27 -25.63 4.78 6.08
C GLN A 27 -24.96 3.47 6.52
N LEU A 28 -23.82 3.59 7.22
CA LEU A 28 -23.13 2.41 7.75
C LEU A 28 -23.84 1.93 9.03
N PRO A 29 -23.85 0.62 9.32
CA PRO A 29 -24.28 0.10 10.61
C PRO A 29 -23.47 0.70 11.76
N LEU A 30 -24.07 0.87 12.93
CA LEU A 30 -23.42 1.49 14.10
C LEU A 30 -22.12 0.76 14.51
N GLN A 31 -22.06 -0.56 14.30
CA GLN A 31 -20.87 -1.38 14.58
C GLN A 31 -19.65 -1.03 13.71
N CYS A 32 -19.83 -0.31 12.59
CA CYS A 32 -18.73 0.14 11.73
C CYS A 32 -18.04 1.41 12.25
N TYR A 33 -18.62 2.10 13.25
CA TYR A 33 -18.05 3.32 13.80
C TYR A 33 -17.22 2.98 15.05
N PRO A 34 -15.88 3.09 14.97
CA PRO A 34 -15.01 2.77 16.10
C PRO A 34 -15.09 3.86 17.18
N SER A 35 -14.85 3.49 18.43
CA SER A 35 -14.69 4.44 19.54
C SER A 35 -13.37 5.23 19.42
N ILE A 36 -12.30 4.60 18.93
CA ILE A 36 -11.01 5.22 18.67
C ILE A 36 -10.99 5.74 17.23
N GLN A 37 -10.75 7.03 17.06
CA GLN A 37 -10.74 7.69 15.75
C GLN A 37 -9.41 7.58 15.00
N ASP A 38 -8.30 7.34 15.71
CA ASP A 38 -7.01 7.10 15.06
C ASP A 38 -6.98 5.68 14.46
N PRO A 39 -6.81 5.51 13.14
CA PRO A 39 -6.92 4.21 12.49
C PRO A 39 -5.77 3.26 12.84
N ILE A 40 -4.58 3.79 13.14
CA ILE A 40 -3.42 2.99 13.53
C ILE A 40 -3.65 2.45 14.93
N HIS A 41 -4.01 3.32 15.88
CA HIS A 41 -4.31 2.93 17.24
C HIS A 41 -5.52 2.00 17.32
N GLN A 42 -6.55 2.20 16.49
CA GLN A 42 -7.70 1.29 16.42
C GLN A 42 -7.31 -0.11 15.92
N LEU A 43 -6.48 -0.19 14.87
CA LEU A 43 -6.09 -1.47 14.26
C LEU A 43 -5.11 -2.25 15.14
N TYR A 44 -4.18 -1.54 15.79
CA TYR A 44 -3.05 -2.11 16.52
C TYR A 44 -3.14 -1.89 18.04
N SER A 45 -4.33 -1.62 18.58
CA SER A 45 -4.56 -1.43 20.03
C SER A 45 -4.14 -2.61 20.90
N ASP A 46 -4.08 -3.80 20.30
CA ASP A 46 -3.70 -5.06 20.92
C ASP A 46 -2.23 -5.46 20.66
N ILE A 47 -1.43 -4.58 20.05
CA ILE A 47 -0.02 -4.82 19.75
C ILE A 47 0.87 -3.88 20.57
N ASP A 48 1.91 -4.45 21.18
CA ASP A 48 3.06 -3.68 21.66
C ASP A 48 4.09 -3.50 20.53
N PHE A 49 4.17 -2.27 20.01
CA PHE A 49 5.11 -1.93 18.95
C PHE A 49 6.58 -2.05 19.36
N SER A 50 6.91 -2.04 20.66
CA SER A 50 8.30 -2.20 21.10
C SER A 50 8.86 -3.60 20.85
N SER A 51 7.99 -4.62 20.80
CA SER A 51 8.34 -6.02 20.59
C SER A 51 7.61 -6.68 19.41
N VAL A 52 6.95 -5.89 18.56
CA VAL A 52 6.10 -6.40 17.48
C VAL A 52 6.88 -7.26 16.49
N THR A 53 6.29 -8.38 16.13
CA THR A 53 6.81 -9.28 15.11
C THR A 53 6.13 -9.03 13.75
N PRO A 54 6.82 -9.33 12.63
CA PRO A 54 6.19 -9.25 11.31
C PRO A 54 4.96 -10.14 11.17
N GLN A 55 4.91 -11.23 11.94
CA GLN A 55 3.81 -12.20 11.94
C GLN A 55 2.51 -11.59 12.50
N GLU A 56 2.60 -10.73 13.51
CA GLU A 56 1.44 -10.03 14.08
C GLU A 56 0.89 -8.93 13.15
N LEU A 57 1.75 -8.41 12.28
CA LEU A 57 1.41 -7.33 11.35
C LEU A 57 0.85 -7.83 10.02
N LYS A 58 1.22 -9.04 9.58
CA LYS A 58 1.03 -9.49 8.20
C LYS A 58 -0.44 -9.64 7.77
N ASP A 59 -1.31 -9.98 8.71
CA ASP A 59 -2.73 -10.21 8.43
C ASP A 59 -3.59 -9.00 8.83
N ARG A 60 -2.93 -7.83 9.01
CA ARG A 60 -3.55 -6.55 9.33
C ARG A 60 -3.36 -5.54 8.22
N ALA A 61 -4.38 -4.73 7.94
CA ALA A 61 -4.24 -3.63 6.99
C ALA A 61 -5.18 -2.45 7.28
N VAL A 62 -4.67 -1.24 7.03
CA VAL A 62 -5.50 -0.04 6.95
C VAL A 62 -5.86 0.22 5.49
N LEU A 63 -7.14 0.17 5.14
CA LEU A 63 -7.59 0.43 3.77
C LEU A 63 -8.07 1.87 3.63
N THR A 64 -7.59 2.54 2.58
CA THR A 64 -7.91 3.94 2.29
C THR A 64 -8.54 4.10 0.91
N VAL A 65 -9.17 5.24 0.67
CA VAL A 65 -9.73 5.58 -0.64
C VAL A 65 -8.62 5.93 -1.64
N ASN A 66 -7.61 6.70 -1.22
CA ASN A 66 -6.53 7.19 -2.08
C ASN A 66 -5.12 6.74 -1.62
N ASN A 67 -4.12 6.87 -2.51
CA ASN A 67 -2.74 6.45 -2.24
C ASN A 67 -1.98 7.40 -1.30
N GLU A 68 -2.29 8.69 -1.31
CA GLU A 68 -1.61 9.71 -0.48
C GLU A 68 -1.82 9.41 1.01
N ARG A 69 -3.09 9.25 1.42
CA ARG A 69 -3.45 8.87 2.78
C ARG A 69 -2.86 7.51 3.17
N SER A 70 -2.81 6.58 2.23
CA SER A 70 -2.17 5.28 2.46
C SER A 70 -0.68 5.42 2.76
N MET A 71 0.01 6.29 2.04
CA MET A 71 1.44 6.55 2.22
C MET A 71 1.73 7.21 3.57
N GLU A 72 0.92 8.18 4.00
CA GLU A 72 1.03 8.80 5.32
C GLU A 72 0.90 7.77 6.45
N ILE A 73 -0.12 6.90 6.37
CA ILE A 73 -0.37 5.87 7.37
C ILE A 73 0.78 4.86 7.39
N ASN A 74 1.24 4.43 6.23
CA ASN A 74 2.39 3.53 6.12
C ASN A 74 3.64 4.09 6.79
N ASN A 75 3.96 5.37 6.56
CA ASN A 75 5.12 6.02 7.18
C ASN A 75 4.97 6.12 8.70
N LYS A 76 3.78 6.49 9.19
CA LYS A 76 3.50 6.52 10.64
C LYS A 76 3.64 5.14 11.29
N VAL A 77 3.12 4.08 10.66
CA VAL A 77 3.29 2.71 11.19
C VAL A 77 4.77 2.32 11.24
N LEU A 78 5.56 2.70 10.23
CA LEU A 78 7.00 2.45 10.23
C LEU A 78 7.73 3.17 11.37
N GLU A 79 7.32 4.40 11.73
CA GLU A 79 7.90 5.15 12.84
C GLU A 79 7.75 4.39 14.17
N PHE A 80 6.59 3.78 14.41
CA PHE A 80 6.34 2.97 15.60
C PHE A 80 7.11 1.65 15.64
N MET A 81 7.46 1.08 14.48
CA MET A 81 8.20 -0.18 14.45
C MET A 81 9.59 -0.07 15.10
N PRO A 82 10.06 -1.12 15.77
CA PRO A 82 11.40 -1.14 16.34
C PRO A 82 12.45 -1.32 15.24
N GLY A 83 13.71 -1.02 15.59
CA GLY A 83 14.86 -1.21 14.71
C GLY A 83 15.27 0.02 13.89
N ASN A 84 16.43 -0.09 13.27
CA ASN A 84 17.07 1.02 12.56
C ASN A 84 16.42 1.26 11.19
N GLU A 85 16.08 2.51 10.92
CA GLU A 85 15.61 2.96 9.62
C GLU A 85 16.77 2.99 8.62
N THR A 86 16.53 2.49 7.42
CA THR A 86 17.38 2.66 6.24
C THR A 86 16.62 3.46 5.20
N VAL A 87 17.27 4.49 4.66
CA VAL A 87 16.68 5.41 3.69
C VAL A 87 17.28 5.15 2.30
N TYR A 88 16.43 4.94 1.32
CA TYR A 88 16.80 4.77 -0.09
C TYR A 88 16.27 5.93 -0.91
N LYS A 89 17.19 6.74 -1.44
CA LYS A 89 16.86 7.83 -2.37
C LYS A 89 16.97 7.32 -3.80
N ALA A 90 15.99 7.68 -4.62
CA ALA A 90 15.96 7.34 -6.02
C ALA A 90 16.89 8.25 -6.84
N VAL A 91 17.09 7.88 -8.09
CA VAL A 91 17.68 8.76 -9.12
C VAL A 91 16.65 8.95 -10.22
N ASP A 92 16.23 10.20 -10.43
CA ASP A 92 15.26 10.57 -11.46
C ASP A 92 15.96 11.13 -12.68
N MET A 93 15.51 10.74 -13.87
CA MET A 93 16.10 11.20 -15.13
C MET A 93 15.01 11.48 -16.15
N ILE A 94 15.02 12.67 -16.74
CA ILE A 94 14.15 12.98 -17.89
C ILE A 94 14.48 12.03 -19.05
N MET A 95 13.44 11.61 -19.77
CA MET A 95 13.55 10.79 -20.98
C MET A 95 13.35 11.68 -22.21
N SER A 96 14.24 12.65 -22.39
CA SER A 96 14.30 13.52 -23.57
C SER A 96 15.75 13.66 -24.04
N GLU A 97 15.92 13.71 -25.37
CA GLU A 97 17.20 13.99 -26.02
C GLU A 97 17.43 15.51 -26.19
N ASP A 98 16.40 16.34 -25.96
CA ASP A 98 16.52 17.79 -26.01
C ASP A 98 17.22 18.31 -24.75
N PRO A 99 18.39 18.98 -24.86
CA PRO A 99 19.07 19.59 -23.72
C PRO A 99 18.22 20.65 -23.01
N GLN A 100 17.29 21.32 -23.71
CA GLN A 100 16.40 22.31 -23.10
C GLN A 100 15.41 21.66 -22.13
N ASP A 101 14.97 20.42 -22.39
CA ASP A 101 14.09 19.69 -21.48
C ASP A 101 14.82 19.32 -20.18
N GLN A 102 16.11 19.01 -20.23
CA GLN A 102 16.92 18.74 -19.03
C GLN A 102 17.07 19.97 -18.13
N LEU A 103 17.14 21.17 -18.73
CA LEU A 103 17.16 22.43 -18.00
C LEU A 103 15.77 22.82 -17.47
N THR A 104 14.72 22.49 -18.21
CA THR A 104 13.33 22.82 -17.88
C THR A 104 12.79 21.92 -16.76
N PHE A 105 13.21 20.65 -16.72
CA PHE A 105 12.75 19.64 -15.77
C PHE A 105 13.92 19.07 -14.96
N PRO A 106 14.51 19.86 -14.05
CA PRO A 106 15.63 19.40 -13.21
C PRO A 106 15.19 18.32 -12.21
N GLU A 107 16.13 17.59 -11.62
CA GLU A 107 15.83 16.47 -10.70
C GLU A 107 14.97 16.93 -9.50
N GLU A 108 15.21 18.12 -8.96
CA GLU A 108 14.44 18.69 -7.84
C GLU A 108 12.96 18.86 -8.18
N PHE A 109 12.63 19.08 -9.45
CA PHE A 109 11.26 19.13 -9.93
C PHE A 109 10.64 17.74 -10.07
N LEU A 110 11.43 16.72 -10.43
CA LEU A 110 10.98 15.34 -10.64
C LEU A 110 10.81 14.58 -9.32
N ASN A 111 11.70 14.78 -8.36
CA ASN A 111 11.75 14.08 -7.07
C ASN A 111 10.39 14.05 -6.33
N PRO A 112 9.65 15.17 -6.16
CA PRO A 112 8.37 15.13 -5.45
C PRO A 112 7.26 14.38 -6.22
N LEU A 113 7.42 14.15 -7.54
CA LEU A 113 6.42 13.48 -8.35
C LEU A 113 6.35 12.00 -7.99
N THR A 114 5.17 11.54 -7.58
CA THR A 114 4.90 10.11 -7.31
C THR A 114 3.65 9.66 -8.08
N PRO A 115 3.71 9.64 -9.42
CA PRO A 115 2.60 9.18 -10.24
C PRO A 115 2.26 7.71 -9.98
N THR A 116 1.04 7.32 -10.31
CA THR A 116 0.55 5.95 -10.09
C THR A 116 1.50 4.90 -10.65
N GLY A 117 1.90 3.97 -9.78
CA GLY A 117 2.78 2.88 -10.15
C GLY A 117 4.27 3.23 -10.13
N LEU A 118 4.67 4.44 -9.71
CA LEU A 118 6.03 4.69 -9.25
C LEU A 118 6.13 4.61 -7.72
N PRO A 119 7.23 4.09 -7.18
CA PRO A 119 7.57 4.28 -5.78
C PRO A 119 7.91 5.77 -5.52
N PRO A 120 7.79 6.23 -4.27
CA PRO A 120 8.29 7.55 -3.86
C PRO A 120 9.78 7.71 -4.17
N TYR A 121 10.24 8.96 -4.32
CA TYR A 121 11.66 9.26 -4.49
C TYR A 121 12.47 8.77 -3.29
N GLU A 122 11.99 9.02 -2.08
CA GLU A 122 12.59 8.54 -0.84
C GLU A 122 11.75 7.42 -0.25
N ILE A 123 12.36 6.25 -0.02
CA ILE A 123 11.72 5.13 0.69
C ILE A 123 12.47 4.89 1.99
N LYS A 124 11.72 4.92 3.10
CA LYS A 124 12.19 4.55 4.43
C LYS A 124 11.77 3.12 4.73
N LEU A 125 12.70 2.30 5.21
CA LEU A 125 12.46 0.88 5.47
C LEU A 125 13.14 0.44 6.78
N LYS A 126 12.55 -0.56 7.43
CA LYS A 126 13.11 -1.25 8.60
C LYS A 126 13.07 -2.76 8.35
N ILE A 127 13.97 -3.51 8.96
CA ILE A 127 13.89 -4.98 8.92
C ILE A 127 12.58 -5.41 9.59
N GLY A 128 11.87 -6.35 8.97
CA GLY A 128 10.58 -6.84 9.43
C GLY A 128 9.37 -6.06 8.92
N CYS A 129 9.55 -4.93 8.23
CA CYS A 129 8.40 -4.21 7.67
C CYS A 129 7.77 -4.98 6.50
N ILE A 130 6.47 -4.75 6.29
CA ILE A 130 5.70 -5.34 5.20
C ILE A 130 5.74 -4.38 4.02
N ILE A 131 6.17 -4.90 2.88
CA ILE A 131 6.21 -4.18 1.61
C ILE A 131 5.33 -4.87 0.57
N MET A 132 5.02 -4.15 -0.51
CA MET A 132 4.27 -4.64 -1.66
C MET A 132 5.04 -4.31 -2.94
N LEU A 133 5.16 -5.29 -3.83
CA LEU A 133 5.75 -5.11 -5.15
C LEU A 133 4.87 -4.22 -6.04
N LEU A 134 5.50 -3.34 -6.81
CA LEU A 134 4.86 -2.45 -7.79
C LEU A 134 5.03 -2.94 -9.23
N ARG A 135 5.85 -3.96 -9.46
CA ARG A 135 6.12 -4.55 -10.78
C ARG A 135 6.16 -6.07 -10.68
N ASN A 136 5.88 -6.70 -11.82
CA ASN A 136 6.13 -8.11 -12.03
C ASN A 136 7.64 -8.31 -12.19
N LEU A 137 8.25 -9.07 -11.30
CA LEU A 137 9.69 -9.40 -11.36
C LEU A 137 9.92 -10.85 -11.80
N ALA A 138 9.15 -11.77 -11.22
CA ALA A 138 9.17 -13.18 -11.58
C ALA A 138 7.78 -13.80 -11.35
N PRO A 139 6.82 -13.58 -12.27
CA PRO A 139 5.46 -14.11 -12.13
C PRO A 139 5.38 -15.61 -11.94
N SER A 140 6.28 -16.36 -12.59
CA SER A 140 6.40 -17.82 -12.44
C SER A 140 6.76 -18.27 -11.01
N LYS A 141 7.29 -17.35 -10.19
CA LYS A 141 7.64 -17.56 -8.78
C LYS A 141 6.73 -16.75 -7.84
N GLY A 142 5.57 -16.27 -8.31
CA GLY A 142 4.64 -15.47 -7.51
C GLY A 142 5.08 -14.03 -7.20
N LEU A 143 6.20 -13.55 -7.76
CA LEU A 143 6.65 -12.15 -7.63
C LEU A 143 5.96 -11.24 -8.66
N CYS A 144 4.69 -10.97 -8.39
CA CYS A 144 3.82 -10.13 -9.19
C CYS A 144 3.58 -8.76 -8.53
N ASN A 145 3.05 -7.81 -9.29
CA ASN A 145 2.54 -6.55 -8.75
C ASN A 145 1.43 -6.85 -7.73
N GLY A 146 1.53 -6.25 -6.55
CA GLY A 146 0.62 -6.49 -5.43
C GLY A 146 1.09 -7.57 -4.45
N THR A 147 2.09 -8.39 -4.80
CA THR A 147 2.64 -9.38 -3.87
C THR A 147 3.24 -8.68 -2.65
N ARG A 148 2.77 -9.07 -1.47
CA ARG A 148 3.28 -8.59 -0.17
C ARG A 148 4.46 -9.44 0.27
N LEU A 149 5.46 -8.82 0.87
CA LEU A 149 6.69 -9.46 1.34
C LEU A 149 7.13 -8.83 2.67
N ILE A 150 7.91 -9.57 3.45
CA ILE A 150 8.50 -9.12 4.72
C ILE A 150 9.99 -8.90 4.51
N ILE A 151 10.50 -7.71 4.82
CA ILE A 151 11.93 -7.42 4.69
C ILE A 151 12.73 -8.22 5.73
N THR A 152 13.81 -8.86 5.28
CA THR A 152 14.73 -9.61 6.17
C THR A 152 16.13 -9.06 6.17
N LYS A 153 16.59 -8.43 5.07
CA LYS A 153 17.88 -7.73 5.00
C LYS A 153 17.78 -6.52 4.07
N LEU A 154 18.46 -5.45 4.46
CA LEU A 154 18.58 -4.20 3.71
C LEU A 154 20.04 -4.02 3.31
N GLN A 155 20.31 -3.99 2.01
CA GLN A 155 21.62 -3.67 1.44
C GLN A 155 21.47 -2.55 0.42
N GLN A 156 22.59 -1.95 0.00
CA GLN A 156 22.57 -0.76 -0.87
C GLN A 156 21.75 -0.94 -2.15
N ASN A 157 21.98 -2.04 -2.87
CA ASN A 157 21.42 -2.26 -4.21
C ASN A 157 20.42 -3.42 -4.28
N ILE A 158 20.28 -4.19 -3.20
CA ILE A 158 19.45 -5.38 -3.13
C ILE A 158 18.75 -5.42 -1.77
N ILE A 159 17.44 -5.69 -1.79
CA ILE A 159 16.66 -5.99 -0.58
C ILE A 159 16.36 -7.49 -0.56
N GLN A 160 16.62 -8.14 0.56
CA GLN A 160 16.18 -9.51 0.78
C GLN A 160 14.84 -9.49 1.50
N ALA A 161 13.83 -10.13 0.93
CA ALA A 161 12.50 -10.21 1.51
C ALA A 161 11.95 -11.64 1.44
N LYS A 162 11.09 -12.00 2.39
CA LYS A 162 10.38 -13.28 2.42
C LYS A 162 8.93 -13.12 1.99
N SER A 163 8.33 -14.16 1.46
CA SER A 163 6.88 -14.25 1.31
C SER A 163 6.16 -14.09 2.67
N ILE A 164 4.88 -13.69 2.65
CA ILE A 164 4.07 -13.48 3.87
C ILE A 164 3.92 -14.77 4.70
N ASP A 165 3.90 -15.94 4.06
CA ASP A 165 3.91 -17.24 4.72
C ASP A 165 5.31 -17.66 5.23
N GLY A 166 6.35 -16.89 4.89
CA GLY A 166 7.73 -17.11 5.33
C GLY A 166 8.47 -18.24 4.60
N THR A 167 7.86 -18.86 3.58
CA THR A 167 8.37 -20.07 2.91
C THR A 167 9.47 -19.76 1.90
N GLU A 168 9.30 -18.70 1.10
CA GLU A 168 10.21 -18.35 0.02
C GLU A 168 10.98 -17.07 0.36
N THR A 169 12.25 -17.02 -0.06
CA THR A 169 13.11 -15.85 0.07
C THR A 169 13.48 -15.32 -1.31
N PHE A 170 13.38 -14.01 -1.46
CA PHE A 170 13.58 -13.31 -2.71
C PHE A 170 14.58 -12.17 -2.57
N LEU A 171 15.25 -11.85 -3.68
CA LEU A 171 16.11 -10.71 -3.82
C LEU A 171 15.43 -9.70 -4.75
N ILE A 172 15.23 -8.48 -4.24
CA ILE A 172 14.58 -7.39 -4.95
C ILE A 172 15.68 -6.38 -5.32
N PRO A 173 16.05 -6.25 -6.60
CA PRO A 173 17.01 -5.24 -7.04
C PRO A 173 16.33 -3.87 -7.24
N GLN A 174 17.14 -2.82 -7.24
CA GLN A 174 16.72 -1.55 -7.83
C GLN A 174 16.60 -1.69 -9.36
N ILE A 175 15.55 -1.12 -9.95
CA ILE A 175 15.31 -1.17 -11.39
C ILE A 175 14.89 0.20 -11.92
N PRO A 176 15.12 0.50 -13.22
CA PRO A 176 14.52 1.67 -13.85
C PRO A 176 13.01 1.49 -13.93
N LEU A 177 12.27 2.47 -13.43
CA LEU A 177 10.82 2.50 -13.43
C LEU A 177 10.34 3.70 -14.24
N ILE A 178 9.50 3.42 -15.23
CA ILE A 178 8.83 4.44 -16.02
C ILE A 178 7.38 4.49 -15.54
N PRO A 179 6.83 5.68 -15.24
CA PRO A 179 5.44 5.82 -14.84
C PRO A 179 4.51 5.39 -15.97
N SER A 180 3.45 4.65 -15.62
CA SER A 180 2.47 4.18 -16.59
C SER A 180 1.45 5.28 -16.85
N ARG A 181 1.35 5.76 -18.10
CA ARG A 181 0.37 6.77 -18.56
C ARG A 181 0.23 7.96 -17.62
N THR A 182 1.11 8.95 -17.78
CA THR A 182 0.97 10.25 -17.13
C THR A 182 0.31 11.24 -18.09
N ASN A 183 -0.54 12.13 -17.57
CA ASN A 183 -0.99 13.33 -18.32
C ASN A 183 0.06 14.45 -18.29
N MET A 184 1.31 14.10 -17.97
CA MET A 184 2.42 15.04 -17.89
C MET A 184 2.95 15.32 -19.30
N PRO A 185 3.39 16.55 -19.59
CA PRO A 185 3.93 16.90 -20.90
C PRO A 185 5.32 16.28 -21.17
N PHE A 186 5.91 15.61 -20.18
CA PHE A 186 7.22 14.97 -20.24
C PHE A 186 7.16 13.52 -19.75
N LYS A 187 8.23 12.76 -20.07
CA LYS A 187 8.46 11.42 -19.54
C LYS A 187 9.76 11.42 -18.76
N PHE A 188 9.78 10.76 -17.61
CA PHE A 188 10.98 10.53 -16.84
C PHE A 188 11.04 9.08 -16.35
N LYS A 189 12.23 8.62 -15.99
CA LYS A 189 12.48 7.33 -15.37
C LYS A 189 13.02 7.55 -13.95
N ARG A 190 12.62 6.66 -13.03
CA ARG A 190 13.08 6.62 -11.65
C ARG A 190 13.84 5.31 -11.39
N MET A 191 15.12 5.40 -11.05
CA MET A 191 15.90 4.26 -10.54
C MET A 191 15.59 4.08 -9.05
N GLN A 192 14.85 3.02 -8.71
CA GLN A 192 14.45 2.75 -7.32
C GLN A 192 14.04 1.27 -7.16
N PHE A 193 13.94 0.78 -5.93
CA PHE A 193 13.28 -0.49 -5.65
C PHE A 193 11.80 -0.44 -6.06
N PRO A 194 11.28 -1.46 -6.77
CA PRO A 194 9.89 -1.48 -7.25
C PRO A 194 8.92 -1.87 -6.12
N ILE A 195 8.97 -1.18 -4.99
CA ILE A 195 8.26 -1.52 -3.75
C ILE A 195 7.64 -0.30 -3.09
N ARG A 196 6.67 -0.54 -2.21
CA ARG A 196 6.17 0.42 -1.23
C ARG A 196 5.84 -0.29 0.07
N LEU A 197 5.79 0.44 1.18
CA LEU A 197 5.22 -0.06 2.43
C LEU A 197 3.76 -0.49 2.24
N ALA A 198 3.33 -1.50 2.99
CA ALA A 198 2.04 -2.16 2.78
C ALA A 198 1.28 -2.51 4.08
N PHE A 199 1.47 -1.72 5.14
CA PHE A 199 0.58 -1.70 6.32
C PHE A 199 -0.75 -1.04 6.00
N SER A 200 -0.72 -0.11 5.04
CA SER A 200 -1.89 0.48 4.42
C SER A 200 -1.85 0.30 2.91
N MET A 201 -3.03 0.21 2.30
CA MET A 201 -3.20 0.25 0.84
C MET A 201 -4.56 0.82 0.47
N THR A 202 -4.75 1.15 -0.80
CA THR A 202 -6.07 1.53 -1.27
C THR A 202 -7.01 0.34 -1.32
N ILE A 203 -8.32 0.58 -1.15
CA ILE A 203 -9.35 -0.46 -1.24
C ILE A 203 -9.28 -1.20 -2.60
N ASN A 204 -9.00 -0.47 -3.69
CA ASN A 204 -8.84 -1.10 -5.01
C ASN A 204 -7.63 -2.04 -5.08
N LYS A 205 -6.60 -1.82 -4.25
CA LYS A 205 -5.41 -2.67 -4.16
C LYS A 205 -5.55 -3.84 -3.20
N SER A 206 -6.49 -3.78 -2.25
CA SER A 206 -6.80 -4.90 -1.36
C SER A 206 -7.71 -5.94 -2.02
N GLN A 207 -8.32 -5.63 -3.17
CA GLN A 207 -9.21 -6.56 -3.86
C GLN A 207 -8.55 -7.93 -4.10
N GLY A 208 -9.19 -9.00 -3.62
CA GLY A 208 -8.70 -10.37 -3.74
C GLY A 208 -7.64 -10.76 -2.71
N GLN A 209 -7.31 -9.88 -1.77
CA GLN A 209 -6.50 -10.21 -0.59
C GLN A 209 -7.40 -10.52 0.60
N THR A 210 -6.88 -11.30 1.54
CA THR A 210 -7.55 -11.63 2.80
C THR A 210 -6.71 -11.13 3.96
N PHE A 211 -7.38 -10.56 4.95
CA PHE A 211 -6.80 -10.02 6.18
C PHE A 211 -7.66 -10.50 7.35
N GLU A 212 -7.04 -10.76 8.49
CA GLU A 212 -7.74 -11.11 9.73
C GLU A 212 -8.36 -9.87 10.40
N LYS A 213 -7.65 -8.73 10.34
CA LYS A 213 -8.12 -7.48 10.94
C LYS A 213 -7.87 -6.31 9.97
N ILE A 214 -8.91 -5.53 9.71
CA ILE A 214 -8.78 -4.32 8.88
C ILE A 214 -9.32 -3.09 9.58
N CYS A 215 -8.82 -1.93 9.17
CA CYS A 215 -9.42 -0.64 9.50
C CYS A 215 -9.72 0.10 8.19
N LEU A 216 -10.99 0.47 7.97
CA LEU A 216 -11.40 1.25 6.80
C LEU A 216 -11.39 2.74 7.13
N VAL A 217 -10.62 3.52 6.36
CA VAL A 217 -10.59 4.98 6.48
C VAL A 217 -11.42 5.59 5.34
N LEU A 218 -12.61 6.09 5.70
CA LEU A 218 -13.62 6.65 4.79
C LEU A 218 -13.85 8.15 5.02
N ASN A 219 -12.79 8.89 5.37
CA ASN A 219 -12.86 10.34 5.57
C ASN A 219 -13.09 11.12 4.25
N GLU A 220 -12.90 10.44 3.13
CA GLU A 220 -13.17 10.93 1.79
C GLU A 220 -14.24 10.07 1.12
N PRO A 221 -15.04 10.66 0.21
CA PRO A 221 -16.05 9.90 -0.51
C PRO A 221 -15.41 8.84 -1.41
N VAL A 222 -15.97 7.63 -1.39
CA VAL A 222 -15.66 6.60 -2.39
C VAL A 222 -16.06 7.11 -3.77
N PHE A 223 -15.20 6.89 -4.76
CA PHE A 223 -15.35 7.47 -6.10
C PHE A 223 -15.63 6.43 -7.19
N SER A 224 -15.46 5.14 -6.89
CA SER A 224 -15.72 4.06 -7.84
C SER A 224 -16.81 3.10 -7.36
N HIS A 225 -17.62 2.63 -8.30
CA HIS A 225 -18.65 1.63 -8.01
C HIS A 225 -18.03 0.35 -7.43
N GLY A 226 -18.64 -0.20 -6.38
CA GLY A 226 -18.17 -1.41 -5.71
C GLY A 226 -16.97 -1.19 -4.79
N GLN A 227 -16.38 0.00 -4.71
CA GLN A 227 -15.23 0.28 -3.84
C GLN A 227 -15.58 0.02 -2.37
N LEU A 228 -16.71 0.57 -1.89
CA LEU A 228 -17.14 0.34 -0.52
C LEU A 228 -17.40 -1.15 -0.24
N TYR A 229 -18.02 -1.85 -1.20
CA TYR A 229 -18.26 -3.29 -1.08
C TYR A 229 -16.95 -4.07 -0.94
N VAL A 230 -15.95 -3.78 -1.79
CA VAL A 230 -14.63 -4.42 -1.72
C VAL A 230 -13.93 -4.16 -0.39
N GLY A 231 -14.10 -2.97 0.21
CA GLY A 231 -13.50 -2.68 1.51
C GLY A 231 -14.13 -3.47 2.66
N LEU A 232 -15.44 -3.76 2.57
CA LEU A 232 -16.21 -4.42 3.63
C LEU A 232 -16.29 -5.95 3.47
N SER A 233 -15.89 -6.50 2.33
CA SER A 233 -16.01 -7.91 1.95
C SER A 233 -14.75 -8.73 2.23
#